data_AF-A0A5Y9P6U6-F1
#
_entry.id   AF-A0A5Y9P6U6-F1
#
_cell.length_a   1.000
_cell.length_b   1.000
_cell.length_c   1.000
_cell.angle_alpha   90.00
_cell.angle_beta   90.00
_cell.angle_gamma   90.00
#
_symmetry.space_group_name_H-M   'P 1'
#
loop_
_entity.id
_entity.type
_entity.pdbx_description
1 polymer ?
#
loop_
_entity_poly.entity_id
_entity_poly.type
_entity_poly.pdbx_seq_one_letter_code
_entity_poly.pdbx_strand_id
1 'polypeptide(L)'
;FIEADPGYTARTLLEELCGRLRLSKNGNIHTLIDLCVEKLKGTGRLLIIDEAELLPYRALEVIRRLHDKAGIGVVMAGMPRLITNLKGKRGEFAQLYSRVALALDMGNSLDREDFDQIAVDLMPEAEDQKIRNALYDQSKGNARRLFKLARGVYRTCDISKKDVSVTAIEKFSEMLIH
;
A
#
# COMPACT_ATOMS: atom_id res chain seq x y z
N PHE A 1 0.64 -12.31 1.59
CA PHE A 1 1.03 -10.93 1.89
C PHE A 1 2.51 -10.90 2.17
N ILE A 2 3.25 -9.98 1.56
CA ILE A 2 4.67 -9.71 1.78
C ILE A 2 4.80 -8.19 1.77
N GLU A 3 5.53 -7.63 2.72
CA GLU A 3 5.89 -6.21 2.72
C GLU A 3 7.35 -6.12 2.28
N ALA A 4 7.60 -5.50 1.14
CA ALA A 4 8.94 -5.38 0.59
C ALA A 4 9.74 -4.30 1.33
N ASP A 5 11.05 -4.51 1.40
CA ASP A 5 11.99 -3.51 1.92
C ASP A 5 13.18 -3.33 0.96
N PRO A 6 14.00 -2.27 1.11
CA PRO A 6 15.10 -1.99 0.19
C PRO A 6 16.19 -3.07 0.11
N GLY A 7 16.26 -3.97 1.11
CA GLY A 7 17.19 -5.10 1.15
C GLY A 7 16.72 -6.32 0.38
N TYR A 8 15.53 -6.28 -0.23
CA TYR A 8 14.99 -7.43 -0.95
C TYR A 8 15.85 -7.83 -2.14
N THR A 9 16.10 -9.13 -2.22
CA THR A 9 16.62 -9.78 -3.43
C THR A 9 15.62 -10.82 -3.92
N ALA A 10 15.81 -11.29 -5.16
CA ALA A 10 15.03 -12.42 -5.68
C ALA A 10 15.11 -13.66 -4.78
N ARG A 11 16.26 -13.89 -4.13
CA ARG A 11 16.43 -14.99 -3.19
C ARG A 11 15.69 -14.73 -1.89
N THR A 12 15.84 -13.55 -1.30
CA THR A 12 15.15 -13.16 -0.06
C THR A 12 13.63 -13.31 -0.20
N LEU A 13 13.07 -12.83 -1.32
CA LEU A 13 11.66 -12.99 -1.64
C LEU A 13 11.22 -14.47 -1.66
N LEU A 14 11.99 -15.33 -2.33
CA LEU A 14 11.67 -16.75 -2.43
C LEU A 14 11.80 -17.48 -1.08
N GLU A 15 12.80 -17.12 -0.27
CA GLU A 15 12.97 -17.68 1.07
C GLU A 15 11.83 -17.26 2.01
N GLU A 16 11.34 -16.03 1.88
CA GLU A 16 10.14 -15.57 2.60
C GLU A 16 8.90 -16.33 2.15
N LEU A 17 8.67 -16.44 0.83
CA LEU A 17 7.55 -17.22 0.27
C LEU A 17 7.60 -18.68 0.74
N CYS A 18 8.76 -19.32 0.67
CA CYS A 18 8.94 -20.69 1.16
C CYS A 18 8.61 -20.79 2.65
N GLY A 19 9.04 -19.82 3.47
CA GLY A 19 8.71 -19.75 4.89
C GLY A 19 7.19 -19.69 5.13
N ARG A 20 6.49 -18.80 4.41
CA ARG A 20 5.02 -18.65 4.52
C ARG A 20 4.27 -19.89 4.02
N LEU A 21 4.83 -20.60 3.05
CA LEU A 21 4.25 -21.83 2.48
C LEU A 21 4.67 -23.11 3.24
N ARG A 22 5.48 -22.99 4.30
CA ARG A 22 6.06 -24.09 5.07
C ARG A 22 6.85 -25.07 4.19
N LEU A 23 7.63 -24.52 3.27
CA LEU A 23 8.52 -25.26 2.36
C LEU A 23 9.97 -25.17 2.84
N SER A 24 10.80 -26.09 2.34
CA SER A 24 12.25 -26.01 2.51
C SER A 24 12.82 -24.76 1.83
N LYS A 25 13.79 -24.12 2.48
CA LYS A 25 14.54 -22.97 1.93
C LYS A 25 15.87 -23.40 1.30
N ASN A 26 16.09 -24.71 1.17
CA ASN A 26 17.33 -25.26 0.65
C ASN A 26 17.33 -25.24 -0.88
N GLY A 27 18.51 -25.00 -1.45
CA GLY A 27 18.73 -25.03 -2.88
C GLY A 27 18.94 -23.66 -3.51
N ASN A 28 19.07 -23.69 -4.83
CA ASN A 28 19.26 -22.49 -5.64
C ASN A 28 17.90 -21.83 -5.95
N ILE A 29 17.94 -20.64 -6.58
CA ILE A 29 16.74 -19.88 -6.93
C ILE A 29 15.75 -20.70 -7.78
N HIS A 30 16.25 -21.53 -8.70
CA HIS A 30 15.39 -22.36 -9.55
C HIS A 30 14.60 -23.38 -8.72
N THR A 31 15.28 -24.08 -7.81
CA THR A 31 14.64 -25.04 -6.91
C THR A 31 13.56 -24.37 -6.06
N LEU A 32 13.84 -23.19 -5.50
CA LEU A 32 12.87 -22.47 -4.67
C LEU A 32 11.64 -22.02 -5.47
N ILE A 33 11.83 -21.60 -6.72
CA ILE A 33 10.72 -21.24 -7.63
C ILE A 33 9.84 -22.46 -7.85
N ASP A 34 10.41 -23.61 -8.21
CA ASP A 34 9.62 -24.80 -8.53
C ASP A 34 8.85 -25.30 -7.30
N LEU A 35 9.48 -25.31 -6.12
CA LEU A 35 8.80 -25.63 -4.85
C LEU A 35 7.60 -24.71 -4.58
N CYS A 36 7.78 -23.39 -4.80
CA CYS A 36 6.69 -22.43 -4.65
C CYS A 36 5.57 -22.69 -5.68
N VAL A 37 5.93 -22.93 -6.95
CA VAL A 37 4.97 -23.19 -8.03
C VAL A 37 4.14 -24.42 -7.71
N GLU A 38 4.77 -25.54 -7.36
CA GLU A 38 4.06 -26.78 -7.01
C GLU A 38 3.09 -26.57 -5.85
N LYS A 39 3.50 -25.80 -4.84
CA LYS A 39 2.67 -25.55 -3.66
C LYS A 39 1.52 -24.57 -3.91
N LEU A 40 1.65 -23.70 -4.90
CA LEU A 40 0.70 -22.63 -5.21
C LEU A 40 -0.29 -23.01 -6.31
N LYS A 41 0.12 -23.87 -7.26
CA LYS A 41 -0.69 -24.26 -8.40
C LYS A 41 -2.01 -24.91 -7.96
N GLY A 42 -3.12 -24.46 -8.54
CA GLY A 42 -4.46 -24.98 -8.25
C GLY A 42 -5.01 -24.64 -6.85
N THR A 43 -4.29 -23.84 -6.05
CA THR A 43 -4.75 -23.49 -4.70
C THR A 43 -5.69 -22.29 -4.64
N GLY A 44 -5.81 -21.53 -5.72
CA GLY A 44 -6.58 -20.27 -5.76
C GLY A 44 -6.02 -19.16 -4.87
N ARG A 45 -4.78 -19.29 -4.38
CA ARG A 45 -4.15 -18.29 -3.51
C ARG A 45 -3.80 -17.01 -4.27
N LEU A 46 -3.89 -15.89 -3.55
CA LEU A 46 -3.50 -14.56 -4.01
C LEU A 46 -2.16 -14.15 -3.36
N LEU A 47 -1.20 -13.74 -4.18
CA LEU A 47 0.05 -13.14 -3.71
C LEU A 47 -0.09 -11.61 -3.67
N ILE A 48 -0.15 -11.04 -2.48
CA ILE A 48 -0.14 -9.60 -2.25
C ILE A 48 1.26 -9.16 -1.83
N ILE A 49 1.77 -8.13 -2.49
CA ILE A 49 3.07 -7.51 -2.23
C ILE A 49 2.84 -6.02 -1.98
N ASP A 50 3.17 -5.56 -0.79
CA ASP A 50 3.16 -4.15 -0.41
C ASP A 50 4.56 -3.55 -0.58
N GLU A 51 4.64 -2.22 -0.75
CA GLU A 51 5.89 -1.48 -1.03
C GLU A 51 6.68 -2.05 -2.23
N ALA A 52 5.96 -2.57 -3.24
CA ALA A 52 6.54 -3.32 -4.35
C ALA A 52 7.51 -2.50 -5.22
N GLU A 53 7.48 -1.17 -5.14
CA GLU A 53 8.45 -0.29 -5.79
C GLU A 53 9.87 -0.46 -5.27
N LEU A 54 10.03 -1.02 -4.07
CA LEU A 54 11.32 -1.32 -3.46
C LEU A 54 11.94 -2.59 -4.04
N LEU A 55 11.15 -3.41 -4.73
CA LEU A 55 11.64 -4.65 -5.31
C LEU A 55 12.56 -4.38 -6.50
N PRO A 56 13.75 -5.01 -6.53
CA PRO A 56 14.60 -4.95 -7.71
C PRO A 56 13.96 -5.73 -8.87
N TYR A 57 14.36 -5.41 -10.09
CA TYR A 57 13.89 -6.06 -11.31
C TYR A 57 13.92 -7.60 -11.24
N ARG A 58 15.00 -8.18 -10.71
CA ARG A 58 15.11 -9.65 -10.57
C ARG A 58 14.01 -10.26 -9.69
N ALA A 59 13.56 -9.55 -8.66
CA ALA A 59 12.47 -10.02 -7.81
C ALA A 59 11.12 -9.92 -8.53
N LEU A 60 10.88 -8.83 -9.27
CA LEU A 60 9.69 -8.66 -10.12
C LEU A 60 9.59 -9.76 -11.19
N GLU A 61 10.71 -10.12 -11.82
CA GLU A 61 10.77 -11.24 -12.77
C GLU A 61 10.45 -12.60 -12.11
N VAL A 62 10.89 -12.83 -10.88
CA VAL A 62 10.50 -14.03 -10.12
C VAL A 62 8.99 -14.05 -9.87
N ILE A 63 8.41 -12.91 -9.48
CA ILE A 63 6.96 -12.80 -9.24
C ILE A 63 6.18 -13.07 -10.52
N ARG A 64 6.57 -12.49 -11.66
CA ARG A 64 5.96 -12.78 -12.96
C ARG A 64 6.05 -14.27 -13.28
N ARG A 65 7.20 -14.91 -13.07
CA ARG A 65 7.35 -16.36 -13.29
C ARG A 65 6.44 -17.20 -12.40
N LEU A 66 6.26 -16.81 -11.14
CA LEU A 66 5.34 -17.49 -10.22
C LEU A 66 3.90 -17.35 -10.69
N HIS A 67 3.47 -16.15 -11.08
CA HIS A 67 2.17 -15.91 -11.70
C HIS A 67 1.95 -16.81 -12.92
N ASP A 68 2.87 -16.78 -13.89
CA ASP A 68 2.71 -17.50 -15.16
C ASP A 68 2.75 -19.03 -14.98
N LYS A 69 3.62 -19.55 -14.11
CA LYS A 69 3.77 -21.00 -13.89
C LYS A 69 2.70 -21.59 -12.96
N ALA A 70 2.34 -20.88 -11.89
CA ALA A 70 1.41 -21.37 -10.89
C ALA A 70 -0.06 -20.99 -11.18
N GLY A 71 -0.29 -19.99 -12.03
CA GLY A 71 -1.63 -19.48 -12.33
C GLY A 71 -2.28 -18.78 -11.13
N ILE A 72 -1.47 -18.15 -10.27
CA ILE A 72 -1.96 -17.41 -9.10
C ILE A 72 -2.20 -15.94 -9.44
N GLY A 73 -3.18 -15.33 -8.79
CA GLY A 73 -3.32 -13.88 -8.81
C GLY A 73 -2.16 -13.19 -8.09
N VAL A 74 -1.75 -12.03 -8.58
CA VAL A 74 -0.75 -11.16 -7.94
C VAL A 74 -1.29 -9.75 -7.83
N VAL A 75 -1.17 -9.15 -6.64
CA VAL A 75 -1.43 -7.73 -6.37
C VAL A 75 -0.12 -7.10 -5.92
N MET A 76 0.27 -6.02 -6.59
CA MET A 76 1.41 -5.19 -6.20
C MET A 76 0.89 -3.81 -5.82
N ALA A 77 1.10 -3.44 -4.56
CA ALA A 77 0.79 -2.12 -4.01
C ALA A 77 2.09 -1.38 -3.74
N GLY A 78 2.07 -0.06 -3.89
CA GLY A 78 3.26 0.77 -3.76
C GLY A 78 3.08 2.19 -4.27
N MET A 79 4.13 3.01 -4.15
CA MET A 79 4.15 4.37 -4.68
C MET A 79 3.98 4.41 -6.21
N PRO A 80 3.54 5.54 -6.79
CA PRO A 80 3.34 5.69 -8.24
C PRO A 80 4.54 5.30 -9.12
N ARG A 81 5.76 5.41 -8.57
CA ARG A 81 7.00 4.98 -9.24
C ARG A 81 7.04 3.49 -9.59
N LEU A 82 6.23 2.65 -8.92
CA LEU A 82 6.09 1.23 -9.22
C LEU A 82 5.75 0.98 -10.69
N ILE A 83 4.83 1.76 -11.27
CA ILE A 83 4.45 1.64 -12.68
C ILE A 83 5.64 1.93 -13.59
N THR A 84 6.45 2.93 -13.25
CA THR A 84 7.68 3.25 -13.97
C THR A 84 8.71 2.13 -13.83
N ASN A 85 8.86 1.55 -12.64
CA ASN A 85 9.75 0.41 -12.40
C ASN A 85 9.33 -0.83 -13.21
N LEU A 86 8.02 -1.07 -13.38
CA LEU A 86 7.48 -2.18 -14.16
C LEU A 86 7.63 -1.99 -15.68
N LYS A 87 7.55 -0.75 -16.17
CA LYS A 87 7.80 -0.43 -17.59
C LYS A 87 9.30 -0.38 -17.91
N GLY A 88 10.13 -0.06 -16.93
CA GLY A 88 11.55 0.25 -17.11
C GLY A 88 11.74 1.66 -17.69
N LYS A 89 12.96 2.20 -17.60
CA LYS A 89 13.23 3.61 -17.97
C LYS A 89 12.98 3.91 -19.46
N ARG A 90 13.04 2.89 -20.31
CA ARG A 90 12.88 2.99 -21.77
C ARG A 90 11.97 1.89 -22.36
N GLY A 91 11.08 1.30 -21.55
CA GLY A 91 10.24 0.18 -22.02
C GLY A 91 10.96 -1.18 -22.09
N GLU A 92 12.17 -1.26 -21.52
CA GLU A 92 13.02 -2.46 -21.47
C GLU A 92 12.35 -3.65 -20.75
N PHE A 93 11.27 -3.40 -19.99
CA PHE A 93 10.53 -4.42 -19.25
C PHE A 93 9.12 -4.64 -19.81
N ALA A 94 8.91 -4.40 -21.11
CA ALA A 94 7.62 -4.64 -21.78
C ALA A 94 7.07 -6.06 -21.52
N GLN A 95 7.94 -7.06 -21.35
CA GLN A 95 7.54 -8.43 -21.01
C GLN A 95 6.88 -8.54 -19.63
N LEU A 96 7.39 -7.84 -18.61
CA LEU A 96 6.75 -7.75 -17.29
C LEU A 96 5.43 -7.00 -17.39
N TYR A 97 5.47 -5.79 -17.95
CA TYR A 97 4.31 -4.91 -17.99
C TYR A 97 3.15 -5.49 -18.80
N SER A 98 3.43 -6.29 -19.84
CA SER A 98 2.39 -6.97 -20.63
C SER A 98 1.53 -7.96 -19.83
N ARG A 99 2.01 -8.41 -18.65
CA ARG A 99 1.26 -9.29 -17.74
C ARG A 99 0.45 -8.53 -16.69
N VAL A 100 0.59 -7.20 -16.64
CA VAL A 100 -0.24 -6.36 -15.78
C VAL A 100 -1.57 -6.14 -16.48
N ALA A 101 -2.62 -6.79 -15.99
CA ALA A 101 -3.97 -6.64 -16.54
C ALA A 101 -4.62 -5.31 -16.13
N LEU A 102 -4.35 -4.84 -14.92
CA LEU A 102 -4.97 -3.66 -14.32
C LEU A 102 -3.90 -2.84 -13.59
N ALA A 103 -3.87 -1.54 -13.86
CA ALA A 103 -3.09 -0.57 -13.10
C ALA A 103 -4.06 0.50 -12.61
N LEU A 104 -4.33 0.49 -11.31
CA LEU A 104 -5.24 1.43 -10.66
C LEU A 104 -4.40 2.52 -9.99
N ASP A 105 -4.54 3.75 -10.47
CA ASP A 105 -3.96 4.91 -9.83
C ASP A 105 -4.99 5.48 -8.83
N MET A 106 -4.64 5.47 -7.54
CA MET A 106 -5.49 6.01 -6.49
C MET A 106 -5.37 7.54 -6.36
N GLY A 107 -4.51 8.18 -7.15
CA GLY A 107 -4.26 9.61 -7.07
C GLY A 107 -3.52 10.02 -5.78
N ASN A 108 -3.46 11.32 -5.55
CA ASN A 108 -2.75 11.91 -4.40
C ASN A 108 -3.67 12.35 -3.25
N SER A 109 -4.98 12.29 -3.47
CA SER A 109 -6.01 12.72 -2.53
C SER A 109 -7.27 11.89 -2.75
N LEU A 110 -8.01 11.65 -1.66
CA LEU A 110 -9.37 11.16 -1.73
C LEU A 110 -10.23 12.14 -2.54
N ASP A 111 -11.22 11.62 -3.24
CA ASP A 111 -12.29 12.49 -3.74
C ASP A 111 -13.07 13.08 -2.56
N ARG A 112 -13.87 14.09 -2.87
CA ARG A 112 -14.55 14.85 -1.82
C ARG A 112 -15.64 14.04 -1.11
N GLU A 113 -16.29 13.13 -1.81
CA GLU A 113 -17.42 12.34 -1.29
C GLU A 113 -16.90 11.25 -0.34
N ASP A 114 -15.91 10.49 -0.78
CA ASP A 114 -15.19 9.50 0.03
C ASP A 114 -14.54 10.15 1.25
N PHE A 115 -13.92 11.33 1.06
CA PHE A 115 -13.35 12.07 2.17
C PHE A 115 -14.41 12.42 3.21
N ASP A 116 -15.54 12.97 2.78
CA ASP A 116 -16.60 13.41 3.68
C ASP A 116 -17.16 12.22 4.47
N GLN A 117 -17.36 11.07 3.82
CA GLN A 117 -17.81 9.85 4.49
C GLN A 117 -16.79 9.34 5.51
N ILE A 118 -15.51 9.23 5.13
CA ILE A 118 -14.45 8.78 6.02
C ILE A 118 -14.27 9.75 7.20
N ALA A 119 -14.43 11.06 6.98
CA ALA A 119 -14.31 12.06 8.03
C ALA A 119 -15.42 11.91 9.08
N VAL A 120 -16.67 11.70 8.67
CA VAL A 120 -17.80 11.46 9.58
C VAL A 120 -17.62 10.17 10.36
N ASP A 121 -17.17 9.10 9.71
CA ASP A 121 -16.93 7.81 10.37
C ASP A 121 -15.79 7.89 11.40
N LEU A 122 -14.75 8.68 11.14
CA LEU A 122 -13.64 8.90 12.07
C LEU A 122 -13.98 9.88 13.20
N MET A 123 -14.83 10.87 12.91
CA MET A 123 -15.16 11.97 13.79
C MET A 123 -16.63 12.38 13.55
N PRO A 124 -17.58 11.92 14.39
CA PRO A 124 -19.00 12.22 14.20
C PRO A 124 -19.32 13.72 14.16
N GLU A 125 -18.52 14.56 14.83
CA GLU A 125 -18.64 16.03 14.76
C GLU A 125 -18.42 16.58 13.33
N ALA A 126 -17.78 15.81 12.45
CA ALA A 126 -17.66 16.14 11.04
C ALA A 126 -18.99 16.03 10.28
N GLU A 127 -20.11 15.64 10.91
CA GLU A 127 -21.43 15.92 10.32
C GLU A 127 -21.65 17.43 10.12
N ASP A 128 -21.09 18.28 10.99
CA ASP A 128 -21.03 19.72 10.76
C ASP A 128 -20.10 20.02 9.58
N GLN A 129 -20.67 20.64 8.55
CA GLN A 129 -19.98 21.05 7.33
C GLN A 129 -18.74 21.93 7.61
N LYS A 130 -18.76 22.77 8.66
CA LYS A 130 -17.63 23.63 9.01
C LYS A 130 -16.45 22.81 9.53
N ILE A 131 -16.73 21.83 10.38
CA ILE A 131 -15.72 20.90 10.91
C ILE A 131 -15.16 20.05 9.77
N ARG A 132 -16.04 19.52 8.91
CA ARG A 132 -15.64 18.73 7.75
C ARG A 132 -14.77 19.49 6.75
N ASN A 133 -15.14 20.74 6.44
CA ASN A 133 -14.33 21.61 5.59
C ASN A 133 -12.97 21.90 6.23
N ALA A 134 -12.93 22.20 7.53
CA ALA A 134 -11.67 22.42 8.23
C ALA A 134 -10.77 21.17 8.18
N LEU A 135 -11.33 19.96 8.37
CA LEU A 135 -10.59 18.71 8.21
C LEU A 135 -10.08 18.52 6.78
N TYR A 136 -10.89 18.82 5.75
CA TYR A 136 -10.49 18.71 4.35
C TYR A 136 -9.34 19.68 4.03
N ASP A 137 -9.49 20.95 4.37
CA ASP A 137 -8.50 22.00 4.10
C ASP A 137 -7.17 21.69 4.80
N GLN A 138 -7.24 21.24 6.06
CA GLN A 138 -6.04 20.90 6.83
C GLN A 138 -5.43 19.55 6.45
N SER A 139 -6.18 18.59 5.91
CA SER A 139 -5.65 17.29 5.47
C SER A 139 -5.25 17.27 3.99
N LYS A 140 -5.77 18.22 3.20
CA LYS A 140 -5.68 18.28 1.74
C LYS A 140 -6.19 16.99 1.07
N GLY A 141 -7.24 16.39 1.63
CA GLY A 141 -7.81 15.12 1.15
C GLY A 141 -6.93 13.89 1.37
N ASN A 142 -5.82 13.98 2.12
CA ASN A 142 -4.96 12.84 2.42
C ASN A 142 -5.50 12.03 3.60
N ALA A 143 -5.85 10.76 3.37
CA ALA A 143 -6.42 9.87 4.38
C ALA A 143 -5.54 9.71 5.63
N ARG A 144 -4.23 9.52 5.45
CA ARG A 144 -3.28 9.36 6.57
C ARG A 144 -3.19 10.64 7.41
N ARG A 145 -3.22 11.81 6.75
CA ARG A 145 -3.20 13.11 7.43
C ARG A 145 -4.52 13.38 8.16
N LEU A 146 -5.66 13.06 7.54
CA LEU A 146 -6.98 13.11 8.18
C LEU A 146 -7.00 12.27 9.47
N PHE A 147 -6.54 11.02 9.41
CA PHE A 147 -6.49 10.15 10.59
C PHE A 147 -5.62 10.73 11.72
N LYS A 148 -4.44 11.29 11.38
CA LYS A 148 -3.56 11.95 12.36
C LYS A 148 -4.22 13.19 12.96
N LEU A 149 -4.90 14.00 12.14
CA LEU A 149 -5.64 15.19 12.57
C LEU A 149 -6.74 14.79 13.56
N ALA A 150 -7.65 13.90 13.16
CA ALA A 150 -8.79 13.49 14.00
C ALA A 150 -8.32 12.95 15.37
N ARG A 151 -7.37 12.00 15.37
CA ARG A 151 -6.81 11.44 16.60
C ARG A 151 -6.14 12.49 17.49
N GLY A 152 -5.42 13.43 16.86
CA GLY A 152 -4.70 14.48 17.56
C GLY A 152 -5.59 15.56 18.16
N VAL A 153 -6.67 15.92 17.44
CA VAL A 153 -7.69 16.85 17.91
C VAL A 153 -8.41 16.26 19.12
N TYR A 154 -8.89 15.02 19.05
CA TYR A 154 -9.52 14.38 20.21
C TYR A 154 -8.61 14.37 21.44
N ARG A 155 -7.34 14.01 21.25
CA ARG A 155 -6.37 14.01 22.35
C ARG A 155 -6.16 15.40 22.96
N THR A 156 -6.08 16.43 22.13
CA THR A 156 -5.90 17.83 22.60
C THR A 156 -7.15 18.34 23.30
N CYS A 157 -8.33 18.04 22.78
CA CYS A 157 -9.63 18.39 23.36
C CYS A 157 -9.82 17.72 24.74
N ASP A 158 -9.50 16.43 24.86
CA ASP A 158 -9.58 15.69 26.12
C ASP A 158 -8.65 16.27 27.20
N ILE A 159 -7.39 16.56 26.86
CA ILE A 159 -6.43 17.18 27.79
C ILE A 159 -6.89 18.58 28.22
N SER A 160 -7.42 19.37 27.28
CA SER A 160 -7.84 20.75 27.55
C SER A 160 -9.26 20.88 28.11
N LYS A 161 -10.00 19.77 28.21
CA LYS A 161 -11.43 19.72 28.56
C LYS A 161 -12.28 20.68 27.72
N LYS A 162 -12.02 20.71 26.42
CA LYS A 162 -12.75 21.52 25.44
C LYS A 162 -13.36 20.63 24.39
N ASP A 163 -14.48 21.05 23.84
CA ASP A 163 -15.13 20.36 22.73
C ASP A 163 -14.35 20.54 21.42
N VAL A 164 -14.63 19.63 20.49
CA VAL A 164 -14.11 19.70 19.12
C VAL A 164 -14.64 20.97 18.44
N SER A 165 -13.74 21.69 17.77
CA SER A 165 -14.09 22.90 17.03
C SER A 165 -13.12 23.11 15.87
N VAL A 166 -13.53 23.95 14.91
CA VAL A 166 -12.67 24.37 13.79
C VAL A 166 -11.33 24.91 14.30
N THR A 167 -11.35 25.74 15.34
CA THR A 167 -10.13 26.31 15.94
C THR A 167 -9.22 25.24 16.56
N ALA A 168 -9.79 24.15 17.12
CA ALA A 168 -9.00 23.04 17.64
C ALA A 168 -8.29 22.28 16.51
N ILE A 169 -8.97 22.10 15.37
CA ILE A 169 -8.42 21.46 14.17
C ILE A 169 -7.29 22.30 13.58
N GLU A 170 -7.52 23.60 13.40
CA GLU A 170 -6.52 24.54 12.87
C GLU A 170 -5.27 24.55 13.76
N LYS A 171 -5.44 24.73 15.08
CA LYS A 171 -4.32 24.71 16.03
C LYS A 171 -3.53 23.41 16.03
N PHE A 172 -4.21 22.27 15.96
CA PHE A 172 -3.51 20.99 15.93
C PHE A 172 -2.79 20.77 14.59
N SER A 173 -3.34 21.29 13.49
CA SER A 173 -2.73 21.15 12.16
C SER A 173 -1.36 21.84 12.07
N GLU A 174 -1.14 22.95 12.77
CA GLU A 174 0.15 23.64 12.87
C GLU A 174 1.24 22.78 13.54
N MET A 175 0.84 21.81 14.37
CA MET A 175 1.76 20.89 15.04
C MET A 175 2.09 19.65 14.20
N LEU A 176 1.40 19.42 13.09
CA LEU A 176 1.64 18.28 12.20
C LEU A 176 2.76 18.59 11.22
N ILE A 177 3.77 17.72 11.21
CA ILE A 177 4.83 17.75 10.20
C ILE A 177 4.19 17.47 8.83
N HIS A 178 4.45 18.37 7.88
CA HIS A 178 4.01 18.28 6.48
C HIS A 178 4.85 17.27 5.68
#